data_AF-A0A0G9GYU2-F1
#
_entry.id   AF-A0A0G9GYU2-F1
#
_cell.length_a   1.000
_cell.length_b   1.000
_cell.length_c   1.000
_cell.angle_alpha   90.00
_cell.angle_beta   90.00
_cell.angle_gamma   90.00
#
_symmetry.space_group_name_H-M   'P 1'
#
loop_
_entity.id
_entity.type
_entity.pdbx_description
1 polymer ?
#
loop_
_entity_poly.entity_id
_entity_poly.type
_entity_poly.pdbx_seq_one_letter_code
_entity_poly.pdbx_strand_id
1 'polypeptide(L)'
;MTTMALRPNYGINPRWVDAGTSPEAVSVAKLTRTAVSSLQRVDQRLPLDELDALQDEVRSGITDNVEQETVGVGRLFLLALPNWVPTPEVAVDPDGEISFDWFGKRGKNFSVSIRFDGRLSFAGQFGPKVSLHGTEEFVDSIPKSVLSAIAQLVDEPVPREEAA
;
A
#
# COMPACT_ATOMS: atom_id res chain seq x y z
N MET A 1 -16.39 -34.63 16.85
CA MET A 1 -15.62 -33.46 17.33
C MET A 1 -14.61 -33.13 16.25
N THR A 2 -14.83 -32.06 15.48
CA THR A 2 -13.97 -31.70 14.34
C THR A 2 -13.26 -30.40 14.67
N THR A 3 -11.97 -30.51 15.00
CA THR A 3 -11.06 -29.37 15.16
C THR A 3 -10.78 -28.79 13.78
N MET A 4 -11.26 -27.58 13.51
CA MET A 4 -10.79 -26.76 12.39
C MET A 4 -9.43 -26.17 12.73
N ALA A 5 -8.42 -26.50 11.94
CA ALA A 5 -7.13 -25.83 11.98
C ALA A 5 -7.27 -24.44 11.33
N LEU A 6 -7.04 -23.38 12.11
CA LEU A 6 -6.94 -22.02 11.61
C LEU A 6 -5.62 -21.85 10.86
N ARG A 7 -5.69 -21.45 9.59
CA ARG A 7 -4.52 -21.08 8.76
C ARG A 7 -4.16 -19.60 9.00
N PRO A 8 -2.86 -19.22 9.01
CA PRO A 8 -2.39 -18.00 9.67
C PRO A 8 -2.47 -16.69 8.86
N ASN A 9 -3.15 -16.62 7.70
CA ASN A 9 -3.10 -15.42 6.84
C ASN A 9 -4.49 -14.83 6.53
N TYR A 10 -5.10 -14.20 7.53
CA TYR A 10 -6.25 -13.31 7.32
C TYR A 10 -5.84 -11.86 7.62
N GLY A 11 -5.41 -11.14 6.60
CA GLY A 11 -5.61 -9.69 6.58
C GLY A 11 -7.11 -9.42 6.55
N ILE A 12 -7.60 -8.59 7.49
CA ILE A 12 -9.03 -8.27 7.59
C ILE A 12 -9.39 -7.39 6.40
N ASN A 13 -10.10 -7.95 5.41
CA ASN A 13 -10.62 -7.19 4.28
C ASN A 13 -11.93 -6.49 4.70
N PRO A 14 -12.00 -5.14 4.74
CA PRO A 14 -13.18 -4.39 5.18
C PRO A 14 -14.46 -4.68 4.37
N ARG A 15 -14.37 -5.21 3.14
CA ARG A 15 -15.52 -5.44 2.26
C ARG A 15 -16.29 -6.75 2.52
N TRP A 16 -15.89 -7.54 3.52
CA TRP A 16 -16.64 -8.75 3.93
C TRP A 16 -17.64 -8.48 5.06
N VAL A 17 -17.82 -7.21 5.44
CA VAL A 17 -18.94 -6.83 6.31
C VAL A 17 -20.09 -6.40 5.42
N ASP A 18 -20.75 -7.39 4.83
CA ASP A 18 -22.02 -7.18 4.18
C ASP A 18 -23.00 -6.75 5.27
N ALA A 19 -23.40 -5.48 5.25
CA ALA A 19 -24.48 -5.02 6.10
C ALA A 19 -25.74 -5.71 5.56
N GLY A 20 -26.10 -6.86 6.13
CA GLY A 20 -27.42 -7.43 5.92
C GLY A 20 -28.49 -6.35 6.08
N THR A 21 -29.64 -6.49 5.43
CA THR A 21 -30.67 -5.44 5.40
C THR A 21 -31.37 -5.18 6.74
N SER A 22 -30.97 -5.87 7.82
CA SER A 22 -31.53 -5.64 9.15
C SER A 22 -30.85 -4.45 9.85
N PRO A 23 -31.59 -3.68 10.68
CA PRO A 23 -31.05 -2.57 11.45
C PRO A 23 -29.83 -2.94 12.32
N GLU A 24 -29.82 -4.17 12.83
CA GLU A 24 -28.74 -4.73 13.63
C GLU A 24 -27.49 -4.97 12.79
N ALA A 25 -27.63 -5.52 11.58
CA ALA A 25 -26.51 -5.76 10.67
C ALA A 25 -25.88 -4.46 10.14
N VAL A 26 -26.67 -3.41 9.91
CA VAL A 26 -26.18 -2.07 9.57
C VAL A 26 -25.40 -1.45 10.73
N SER A 27 -25.86 -1.64 11.97
CA SER A 27 -25.18 -1.12 13.17
C SER A 27 -23.84 -1.83 13.41
N VAL A 28 -23.81 -3.16 13.25
CA VAL A 28 -22.58 -3.95 13.32
C VAL A 28 -21.61 -3.55 12.21
N ALA A 29 -22.09 -3.34 10.98
CA ALA A 29 -21.26 -2.90 9.85
C ALA A 29 -20.62 -1.52 10.05
N LYS A 30 -21.32 -0.61 10.73
CA LYS A 30 -20.79 0.73 11.04
C LYS A 30 -19.70 0.66 12.11
N LEU A 31 -19.90 -0.17 13.14
CA LEU A 31 -18.91 -0.40 14.20
C LEU A 31 -17.67 -1.12 13.66
N THR A 32 -17.84 -2.15 12.84
CA THR A 32 -16.72 -2.86 12.21
C THR A 32 -15.98 -1.98 11.21
N ARG A 33 -16.65 -1.15 10.39
CA ARG A 33 -15.96 -0.21 9.49
C ARG A 33 -15.07 0.78 10.25
N THR A 34 -15.52 1.24 11.41
CA THR A 34 -14.74 2.14 12.28
C THR A 34 -13.53 1.41 12.89
N ALA A 35 -13.72 0.17 13.34
CA ALA A 35 -12.63 -0.66 13.85
C ALA A 35 -11.61 -1.00 12.75
N VAL A 36 -12.06 -1.39 11.55
CA VAL A 36 -11.17 -1.74 10.43
C VAL A 36 -10.38 -0.53 9.92
N SER A 37 -11.01 0.63 9.79
CA SER A 37 -10.29 1.86 9.42
C SER A 37 -9.26 2.28 10.48
N SER A 38 -9.52 2.00 11.76
CA SER A 38 -8.53 2.21 12.83
C SER A 38 -7.37 1.23 12.72
N LEU A 39 -7.62 -0.03 12.38
CA LEU A 39 -6.58 -1.04 12.15
C LEU A 39 -5.74 -0.76 10.90
N GLN A 40 -6.34 -0.31 9.79
CA GLN A 40 -5.60 0.10 8.59
C GLN A 40 -4.68 1.30 8.86
N ARG A 41 -5.10 2.24 9.73
CA ARG A 41 -4.22 3.34 10.17
C ARG A 41 -3.07 2.86 11.04
N VAL A 42 -3.25 1.80 11.84
CA VAL A 42 -2.14 1.22 12.62
C VAL A 42 -1.16 0.55 11.68
N ASP A 43 -1.65 -0.16 10.67
CA ASP A 43 -0.84 -0.83 9.65
C ASP A 43 0.02 0.18 8.86
N GLN A 44 -0.57 1.30 8.40
CA GLN A 44 0.17 2.37 7.71
C GLN A 44 1.19 3.15 8.57
N ARG A 45 1.17 3.00 9.90
CA ARG A 45 2.19 3.64 10.76
C ARG A 45 3.51 2.89 10.75
N LEU A 46 3.49 1.58 10.55
CA LEU A 46 4.69 0.75 10.59
C LEU A 46 5.73 1.17 9.54
N PRO A 47 5.38 1.38 8.26
CA PRO A 47 6.37 1.80 7.28
C PRO A 47 6.81 3.27 7.44
N LEU A 48 5.98 4.11 8.07
CA LEU A 48 6.37 5.47 8.42
C LEU A 48 7.43 5.46 9.54
N ASP A 49 7.24 4.62 10.55
CA ASP A 49 8.22 4.45 11.63
C ASP A 49 9.54 3.86 11.09
N GLU A 50 9.49 2.95 10.10
CA GLU A 50 10.66 2.44 9.39
C GLU A 50 11.40 3.52 8.59
N LEU A 51 10.68 4.37 7.85
CA LEU A 51 11.29 5.50 7.15
C LEU A 51 11.86 6.56 8.10
N ASP A 52 11.18 6.84 9.22
CA ASP A 52 11.68 7.79 10.21
C ASP A 52 12.97 7.25 10.86
N ALA A 53 13.05 5.94 11.16
CA ALA A 53 14.27 5.30 11.64
C ALA A 53 15.40 5.34 10.59
N LEU A 54 15.09 5.05 9.33
CA LEU A 54 16.05 5.16 8.23
C LEU A 54 16.56 6.60 8.06
N GLN A 55 15.69 7.60 8.20
CA GLN A 55 16.07 9.01 8.14
C GLN A 55 17.08 9.36 9.24
N ASP A 56 16.90 8.85 10.46
CA ASP A 56 17.82 9.04 11.57
C ASP A 56 19.18 8.35 11.33
N GLU A 57 19.18 7.17 10.70
CA GLU A 57 20.42 6.46 10.30
C GLU A 57 21.21 7.21 9.23
N VAL A 58 20.54 7.65 8.16
CA VAL A 58 21.16 8.44 7.09
C VAL A 58 21.68 9.77 7.64
N ARG A 59 20.91 10.42 8.53
CA ARG A 59 21.36 11.64 9.21
C ARG A 59 22.58 11.42 10.12
N SER A 60 22.67 10.25 10.73
CA SER A 60 23.78 9.86 11.59
C SER A 60 25.01 9.37 10.81
N GLY A 61 24.92 9.23 9.47
CA GLY A 61 25.99 8.73 8.62
C GLY A 61 26.29 7.24 8.83
N ILE A 62 25.28 6.46 9.26
CA ILE A 62 25.39 5.00 9.41
C ILE A 62 25.19 4.31 8.06
N THR A 63 24.35 4.91 7.22
CA THR A 63 23.92 4.40 5.92
C THR A 63 24.27 5.43 4.86
N ASP A 64 25.11 5.03 3.91
CA ASP A 64 25.66 5.92 2.86
C ASP A 64 25.01 5.69 1.49
N ASN A 65 24.15 4.68 1.34
CA ASN A 65 23.58 4.29 0.05
C ASN A 65 22.29 5.04 -0.29
N VAL A 66 21.69 5.81 0.63
CA VAL A 66 20.43 6.56 0.41
C VAL A 66 20.63 8.03 0.73
N GLU A 67 20.16 8.90 -0.16
CA GLU A 67 20.15 10.35 0.06
C GLU A 67 19.00 10.76 1.00
N GLN A 68 19.24 11.77 1.85
CA GLN A 68 18.20 12.27 2.77
C GLN A 68 16.97 12.76 2.02
N GLU A 69 17.18 13.34 0.84
CA GLU A 69 16.13 13.77 -0.07
C GLU A 69 15.23 12.60 -0.50
N THR A 70 15.81 11.43 -0.83
CA THR A 70 15.03 10.24 -1.19
C THR A 70 14.12 9.81 -0.04
N VAL A 71 14.63 9.80 1.20
CA VAL A 71 13.82 9.45 2.40
C VAL A 71 12.67 10.43 2.59
N GLY A 72 12.93 11.72 2.40
CA GLY A 72 11.89 12.76 2.45
C GLY A 72 10.79 12.56 1.41
N VAL A 73 11.16 12.26 0.15
CA VAL A 73 10.20 11.99 -0.92
C VAL A 73 9.42 10.71 -0.67
N GLY A 74 10.08 9.63 -0.23
CA GLY A 74 9.41 8.37 0.13
C GLY A 74 8.38 8.56 1.25
N ARG A 75 8.68 9.41 2.23
CA ARG A 75 7.75 9.76 3.31
C ARG A 75 6.53 10.52 2.78
N LEU A 76 6.73 11.50 1.89
CA LEU A 76 5.64 12.23 1.25
C LEU A 76 4.76 11.30 0.41
N PHE A 77 5.38 10.34 -0.29
CA PHE A 77 4.65 9.33 -1.05
C PHE A 77 3.72 8.49 -0.16
N LEU A 78 4.22 7.95 0.97
CA LEU A 78 3.38 7.20 1.92
C LEU A 78 2.21 8.05 2.46
N LEU A 79 2.46 9.32 2.78
CA LEU A 79 1.42 10.23 3.26
C LEU A 79 0.39 10.60 2.19
N ALA A 80 0.77 10.52 0.91
CA ALA A 80 -0.12 10.76 -0.22
C ALA A 80 -0.95 9.52 -0.61
N LEU A 81 -0.65 8.33 -0.06
CA LEU A 81 -1.42 7.12 -0.32
C LEU A 81 -2.85 7.25 0.25
N PRO A 82 -3.89 6.95 -0.56
CA PRO A 82 -5.25 6.91 -0.06
C PRO A 82 -5.46 5.84 1.03
N ASN A 83 -6.39 6.09 1.94
CA ASN A 83 -6.68 5.20 3.09
C ASN A 83 -7.14 3.78 2.71
N TRP A 84 -7.58 3.57 1.47
CA TRP A 84 -7.99 2.25 0.97
C TRP A 84 -6.80 1.42 0.47
N VAL A 85 -5.65 2.06 0.19
CA VAL A 85 -4.44 1.38 -0.24
C VAL A 85 -3.87 0.58 0.93
N PRO A 86 -3.61 -0.72 0.75
CA PRO A 86 -2.92 -1.52 1.75
C PRO A 86 -1.54 -0.95 2.04
N THR A 87 -1.07 -1.17 3.25
CA THR A 87 0.27 -0.83 3.67
C THR A 87 1.30 -1.54 2.79
N PRO A 88 2.23 -0.82 2.13
CA PRO A 88 3.33 -1.45 1.42
C PRO A 88 4.40 -1.95 2.40
N GLU A 89 5.17 -2.93 1.96
CA GLU A 89 6.50 -3.19 2.53
C GLU A 89 7.47 -2.16 1.97
N VAL A 90 8.32 -1.60 2.83
CA VAL A 90 9.30 -0.57 2.46
C VAL A 90 10.70 -1.17 2.48
N ALA A 91 11.45 -0.93 1.41
CA ALA A 91 12.84 -1.34 1.32
C ALA A 91 13.71 -0.25 0.70
N VAL A 92 15.01 -0.35 0.97
CA VAL A 92 16.04 0.49 0.36
C VAL A 92 16.70 -0.33 -0.73
N ASP A 93 16.63 0.17 -1.96
CA ASP A 93 17.31 -0.44 -3.09
C ASP A 93 18.82 -0.09 -3.05
N PRO A 94 19.71 -0.96 -3.57
CA PRO A 94 21.15 -0.73 -3.54
C PRO A 94 21.63 0.52 -4.29
N ASP A 95 20.80 1.07 -5.17
CA ASP A 95 21.04 2.29 -5.92
C ASP A 95 20.58 3.57 -5.20
N GLY A 96 20.05 3.43 -3.98
CA GLY A 96 19.62 4.53 -3.13
C GLY A 96 18.20 5.00 -3.37
N GLU A 97 17.42 4.25 -4.13
CA GLU A 97 15.98 4.44 -4.25
C GLU A 97 15.24 3.77 -3.08
N ILE A 98 14.02 4.23 -2.80
CA ILE A 98 13.13 3.59 -1.84
C ILE A 98 12.05 2.83 -2.60
N SER A 99 11.97 1.54 -2.35
CA SER A 99 10.99 0.64 -2.95
C SER A 99 9.80 0.41 -1.99
N PHE A 100 8.61 0.39 -2.59
CA PHE A 100 7.33 0.13 -1.96
C PHE A 100 6.69 -1.08 -2.64
N ASP A 101 6.54 -2.16 -1.89
CA ASP A 101 6.05 -3.43 -2.41
C ASP A 101 4.69 -3.79 -1.85
N TRP A 102 3.78 -4.19 -2.76
CA TRP A 102 2.48 -4.75 -2.41
C TRP A 102 2.37 -6.17 -2.94
N PHE A 103 1.94 -7.08 -2.07
CA PHE A 103 1.72 -8.48 -2.40
C PHE A 103 0.23 -8.81 -2.41
N GLY A 104 -0.26 -9.25 -3.57
CA GLY A 104 -1.63 -9.67 -3.78
C GLY A 104 -1.81 -11.18 -3.70
N LYS A 105 -3.07 -11.62 -3.86
CA LYS A 105 -3.37 -13.06 -3.93
C LYS A 105 -2.85 -13.66 -5.25
N ARG A 106 -2.66 -14.99 -5.26
CA ARG A 106 -2.33 -15.77 -6.47
C ARG A 106 -1.02 -15.34 -7.16
N GLY A 107 -0.04 -14.90 -6.37
CA GLY A 107 1.27 -14.50 -6.89
C GLY A 107 1.25 -13.17 -7.64
N LYS A 108 0.22 -12.35 -7.43
CA LYS A 108 0.25 -10.97 -7.92
C LYS A 108 1.18 -10.13 -7.04
N ASN A 109 1.96 -9.25 -7.65
CA ASN A 109 2.81 -8.29 -6.95
C ASN A 109 2.83 -6.96 -7.70
N PHE A 110 3.14 -5.90 -6.97
CA PHE A 110 3.35 -4.58 -7.53
C PHE A 110 4.41 -3.88 -6.70
N SER A 111 5.38 -3.27 -7.37
CA SER A 111 6.53 -2.61 -6.78
C SER A 111 6.65 -1.21 -7.36
N VAL A 112 6.97 -0.25 -6.52
CA VAL A 112 7.19 1.14 -6.88
C VAL A 112 8.49 1.60 -6.23
N SER A 113 9.49 1.97 -7.03
CA SER A 113 10.73 2.60 -6.56
C SER A 113 10.68 4.10 -6.82
N ILE A 114 11.14 4.89 -5.85
CA ILE A 114 11.15 6.34 -5.91
C ILE A 114 12.55 6.87 -5.62
N ARG A 115 12.96 7.84 -6.43
CA ARG A 115 14.21 8.57 -6.31
C ARG A 115 13.99 9.98 -5.73
N PHE A 116 15.07 10.60 -5.23
CA PHE A 116 15.10 11.98 -4.72
C PHE A 116 14.51 13.03 -5.68
N ASP A 117 14.60 12.83 -7.00
CA ASP A 117 14.10 13.75 -8.02
C ASP A 117 12.58 13.63 -8.25
N GLY A 118 11.91 12.76 -7.49
CA GLY A 118 10.47 12.49 -7.63
C GLY A 118 10.16 11.54 -8.79
N ARG A 119 11.17 11.01 -9.50
CA ARG A 119 10.97 9.99 -10.51
C ARG A 119 10.53 8.69 -9.85
N LEU A 120 9.40 8.18 -10.30
CA LEU A 120 8.75 6.98 -9.82
C LEU A 120 8.84 5.91 -10.91
N SER A 121 9.50 4.80 -10.62
CA SER A 121 9.50 3.61 -11.49
C SER A 121 8.60 2.56 -10.88
N PHE A 122 7.79 1.89 -11.69
CA PHE A 122 6.88 0.87 -11.17
C PHE A 122 6.86 -0.35 -12.06
N ALA A 123 6.64 -1.50 -11.45
CA ALA A 123 6.46 -2.77 -12.12
C ALA A 123 5.52 -3.67 -11.31
N GLY A 124 4.69 -4.45 -11.98
CA GLY A 124 3.87 -5.45 -11.31
C GLY A 124 3.42 -6.57 -12.23
N GLN A 125 3.19 -7.71 -11.61
CA GLN A 125 2.63 -8.90 -12.22
C GLN A 125 1.23 -9.14 -11.65
N PHE A 126 0.20 -9.14 -12.50
CA PHE A 126 -1.21 -9.31 -12.10
C PHE A 126 -1.79 -10.68 -12.53
N GLY A 127 -0.95 -11.56 -13.06
CA GLY A 127 -1.28 -12.90 -13.52
C GLY A 127 -0.29 -13.35 -14.60
N PRO A 128 -0.37 -14.58 -15.13
CA PRO A 128 0.68 -15.17 -15.98
C PRO A 128 1.03 -14.40 -17.27
N LYS A 129 0.13 -13.54 -17.75
CA LYS A 129 0.31 -12.74 -18.99
C LYS A 129 -0.02 -11.27 -18.80
N VAL A 130 -0.27 -10.83 -17.57
CA VAL A 130 -0.64 -9.45 -17.28
C VAL A 130 0.47 -8.88 -16.42
N SER A 131 1.30 -8.04 -17.04
CA SER A 131 2.29 -7.22 -16.36
C SER A 131 2.05 -5.76 -16.71
N LEU A 132 2.40 -4.89 -15.79
CA LEU A 132 2.39 -3.44 -15.98
C LEU A 132 3.74 -2.92 -15.53
N HIS A 133 4.35 -2.05 -16.31
CA HIS A 133 5.56 -1.36 -15.92
C HIS A 133 5.58 0.04 -16.51
N GLY A 134 6.30 0.95 -15.88
CA GLY A 134 6.40 2.32 -16.37
C GLY A 134 7.26 3.18 -15.49
N THR A 135 7.36 4.44 -15.91
CA THR A 135 8.00 5.50 -15.16
C THR A 135 7.06 6.70 -15.22
N GLU A 136 6.78 7.28 -14.07
CA GLU A 136 6.01 8.50 -13.91
C GLU A 136 6.70 9.44 -12.91
N GLU A 137 6.18 10.64 -12.73
CA GLU A 137 6.69 11.61 -11.77
C GLU A 137 5.70 11.75 -10.62
N PHE A 138 6.23 11.77 -9.40
CA PHE A 138 5.47 12.08 -8.20
C PHE A 138 5.56 13.59 -7.92
N VAL A 139 4.46 14.30 -8.13
CA VAL A 139 4.32 15.73 -7.83
C VAL A 139 3.13 15.92 -6.92
N ASP A 140 3.38 15.83 -5.61
CA ASP A 140 2.39 16.00 -4.51
C ASP A 140 1.17 15.07 -4.55
N SER A 141 1.10 14.14 -5.50
CA SER A 141 -0.03 13.24 -5.71
C SER A 141 0.40 11.95 -6.38
N ILE A 142 -0.26 10.85 -6.00
CA ILE A 142 0.03 9.52 -6.54
C ILE A 142 -0.51 9.44 -7.97
N PRO A 143 0.31 9.03 -8.95
CA PRO A 143 -0.16 8.94 -10.32
C PRO A 143 -1.30 7.92 -10.50
N LYS A 144 -2.25 8.21 -11.39
CA LYS A 144 -3.47 7.41 -11.56
C LYS A 144 -3.19 5.97 -12.00
N SER A 145 -2.13 5.75 -12.77
CA SER A 145 -1.68 4.42 -13.20
C SER A 145 -1.29 3.54 -12.02
N VAL A 146 -0.53 4.10 -11.07
CA VAL A 146 -0.09 3.46 -9.83
C VAL A 146 -1.30 3.08 -8.98
N LEU A 147 -2.24 4.01 -8.75
CA LEU A 147 -3.47 3.73 -8.01
C LEU A 147 -4.31 2.64 -8.68
N SER A 148 -4.42 2.68 -10.01
CA SER A 148 -5.17 1.67 -10.78
C SER A 148 -4.52 0.28 -10.70
N ALA A 149 -3.19 0.23 -10.64
CA ALA A 149 -2.43 -1.00 -10.47
C ALA A 149 -2.64 -1.60 -9.07
N ILE A 150 -2.54 -0.77 -8.03
CA ILE A 150 -2.80 -1.18 -6.64
C ILE A 150 -4.24 -1.67 -6.50
N ALA A 151 -5.23 -0.98 -7.07
CA ALA A 151 -6.63 -1.43 -7.01
C ALA A 151 -6.84 -2.82 -7.64
N GLN A 152 -6.17 -3.10 -8.77
CA GLN A 152 -6.18 -4.44 -9.40
C GLN A 152 -5.53 -5.52 -8.53
N LEU A 153 -4.61 -5.14 -7.66
CA LEU A 153 -3.96 -6.04 -6.71
C LEU A 153 -4.90 -6.44 -5.57
N VAL A 154 -5.68 -5.48 -5.07
CA VAL A 154 -6.61 -5.65 -3.93
C VAL A 154 -7.85 -6.48 -4.32
N ASP A 155 -7.99 -6.86 -5.61
CA ASP A 155 -9.21 -7.45 -6.20
C ASP A 155 -10.45 -6.57 -5.93
N GLU A 156 -10.25 -5.27 -5.74
CA GLU A 156 -11.33 -4.30 -5.52
C GLU A 156 -11.75 -3.72 -6.88
N PRO A 157 -13.05 -3.75 -7.24
CA PRO A 157 -13.50 -3.08 -8.45
C PRO A 157 -13.27 -1.57 -8.25
N VAL A 158 -12.36 -1.00 -9.05
CA VAL A 158 -12.20 0.46 -9.20
C VAL A 158 -13.60 1.03 -9.42
N PRO A 159 -14.10 1.95 -8.57
CA PRO A 159 -15.38 2.60 -8.83
C PRO A 159 -15.21 3.31 -10.17
N ARG A 160 -15.92 2.80 -11.19
CA ARG A 160 -16.06 3.48 -12.46
C ARG A 160 -16.70 4.82 -12.12
N GLU A 161 -15.96 5.89 -12.34
CA GLU A 161 -16.49 7.25 -12.36
C GLU A 161 -17.71 7.19 -13.29
N GLU A 162 -18.91 7.25 -12.72
CA GLU A 162 -20.14 7.32 -13.50
C GLU A 162 -20.05 8.61 -14.30
N ALA A 163 -19.84 8.45 -15.61
CA ALA A 163 -20.01 9.51 -16.59
C ALA A 163 -21.45 10.03 -16.46
N ALA A 164 -21.56 11.27 -15.98
CA ALA A 164 -22.74 12.11 -16.14
C ALA A 164 -22.56 12.98 -17.38
#